data_AF-A0A7W0R301-F1
#
_entry.id   AF-A0A7W0R301-F1
#
_cell.length_a   1.000
_cell.length_b   1.000
_cell.length_c   1.000
_cell.angle_alpha   90.00
_cell.angle_beta   90.00
_cell.angle_gamma   90.00
#
_symmetry.space_group_name_H-M   'P 1'
#
loop_
_entity.id
_entity.type
_entity.pdbx_description
1 polymer ?
#
loop_
_entity_poly.entity_id
_entity_poly.type
_entity_poly.pdbx_seq_one_letter_code
_entity_poly.pdbx_strand_id
1 'polypeptide(L)'
;MHVLGATDCERVRRGGLAQPCNAVTSLAFVVAGAFILGRGVRSRHRRAERIVFGATAAAIGIGSALYHGPQPTYARWAHDLPIIGLLLQVAWSEIDRLRRGARLEPRTYAAALASMGLGTVAYVGGRTSSRLCDPDSALQLHGVWHVCAAVSMAAYARACFEGGAAH
;
A
#
# COMPACT_ATOMS: atom_id res chain seq x y z
N MET A 1 -6.96 27.00 -4.30
CA MET A 1 -6.05 25.95 -3.79
C MET A 1 -6.82 24.64 -3.77
N HIS A 2 -6.39 23.61 -4.52
CA HIS A 2 -7.06 22.30 -4.49
C HIS A 2 -6.78 21.63 -3.13
N VAL A 3 -7.83 21.33 -2.38
CA VAL A 3 -7.73 20.60 -1.11
C VAL A 3 -7.33 19.15 -1.42
N LEU A 4 -6.25 18.66 -0.82
CA LEU A 4 -5.82 17.27 -0.97
C LEU A 4 -6.80 16.35 -0.24
N GLY A 5 -7.06 15.17 -0.82
CA GLY A 5 -8.00 14.20 -0.25
C GLY A 5 -9.48 14.60 -0.33
N ALA A 6 -9.83 15.69 -1.03
CA ALA A 6 -11.21 16.20 -1.14
C ALA A 6 -12.22 15.25 -1.80
N THR A 7 -11.73 14.13 -2.33
CA THR A 7 -12.56 13.14 -2.99
C THR A 7 -12.70 11.85 -2.18
N ASP A 8 -11.96 11.73 -1.08
CA ASP A 8 -12.16 10.69 -0.08
C ASP A 8 -13.35 11.06 0.79
N CYS A 9 -14.09 10.06 1.24
CA CYS A 9 -15.30 10.30 2.02
C CYS A 9 -15.01 11.06 3.33
N GLU A 10 -13.89 10.76 3.99
CA GLU A 10 -13.53 11.38 5.27
C GLU A 10 -13.43 12.90 5.14
N ARG A 11 -14.16 13.61 6.02
CA ARG A 11 -14.14 15.08 6.03
C ARG A 11 -12.73 15.61 6.30
N VAL A 12 -12.29 16.51 5.43
CA VAL A 12 -11.03 17.26 5.62
C VAL A 12 -11.24 18.33 6.70
N ARG A 13 -10.49 18.21 7.80
CA ARG A 13 -10.49 19.10 8.97
C ARG A 13 -9.27 20.01 8.96
N ARG A 14 -9.32 21.10 9.73
CA ARG A 14 -8.13 21.94 9.98
C ARG A 14 -7.27 21.29 11.08
N GLY A 15 -5.96 21.30 10.92
CA GLY A 15 -5.01 20.81 11.93
C GLY A 15 -3.95 19.88 11.34
N GLY A 16 -3.14 19.26 12.20
CA GLY A 16 -2.07 18.34 11.79
C GLY A 16 -2.54 16.98 11.27
N LEU A 17 -3.82 16.65 11.48
CA LEU A 17 -4.49 15.46 10.92
C LEU A 17 -5.74 15.92 10.17
N ALA A 18 -5.59 16.23 8.89
CA ALA A 18 -6.70 16.70 8.07
C ALA A 18 -7.78 15.62 7.89
N GLN A 19 -7.39 14.35 7.79
CA GLN A 19 -8.25 13.17 7.70
C GLN A 19 -7.72 12.12 8.70
N PRO A 20 -8.10 12.20 9.98
CA PRO A 20 -7.53 11.38 11.05
C PRO A 20 -7.55 9.87 10.80
N CYS A 21 -8.66 9.30 10.33
CA CYS A 21 -8.78 7.86 10.08
C CYS A 21 -7.83 7.43 8.96
N ASN A 22 -7.84 8.15 7.83
CA ASN A 22 -6.97 7.88 6.70
C ASN A 22 -5.49 8.05 7.09
N ALA A 23 -5.13 9.13 7.78
CA ALA A 23 -3.75 9.38 8.20
C ALA A 23 -3.20 8.31 9.15
N VAL A 24 -4.01 7.85 10.12
CA VAL A 24 -3.61 6.79 11.05
C VAL A 24 -3.50 5.43 10.33
N THR A 25 -4.47 5.10 9.49
CA THR A 25 -4.46 3.81 8.76
C THR A 25 -3.34 3.74 7.72
N SER A 26 -2.83 4.87 7.20
CA SER A 26 -1.62 4.91 6.36
C SER A 26 -0.39 4.27 7.03
N LEU A 27 -0.34 4.22 8.37
CA LEU A 27 0.74 3.57 9.10
C LEU A 27 0.79 2.05 8.86
N ALA A 28 -0.30 1.44 8.39
CA ALA A 28 -0.31 0.03 7.98
C ALA A 28 0.74 -0.27 6.90
N PHE A 29 0.98 0.67 5.97
CA PHE A 29 2.03 0.53 4.95
C PHE A 29 3.44 0.60 5.55
N VAL A 30 3.65 1.45 6.56
CA VAL A 30 4.92 1.53 7.30
C VAL A 30 5.20 0.22 8.02
N VAL A 31 4.19 -0.33 8.70
CA VAL A 31 4.27 -1.64 9.37
C VAL A 31 4.56 -2.75 8.36
N ALA A 32 3.89 -2.76 7.22
CA ALA A 32 4.14 -3.75 6.16
C ALA A 32 5.56 -3.62 5.57
N GLY A 33 6.03 -2.40 5.32
CA GLY A 33 7.40 -2.14 4.86
C GLY A 33 8.44 -2.62 5.87
N ALA A 34 8.29 -2.28 7.15
CA ALA A 34 9.15 -2.75 8.22
C ALA A 34 9.13 -4.29 8.35
N PHE A 35 7.96 -4.91 8.23
CA PHE A 35 7.81 -6.37 8.22
C PHE A 35 8.57 -7.01 7.06
N ILE A 36 8.45 -6.47 5.84
CA ILE A 36 9.15 -6.97 4.65
C ILE A 36 10.67 -6.84 4.80
N LEU A 37 11.14 -5.73 5.39
CA LEU A 37 12.57 -5.49 5.65
C LEU A 37 13.12 -6.41 6.74
N GLY A 38 12.36 -6.63 7.81
CA GLY A 38 12.75 -7.42 8.98
C GLY A 38 12.79 -8.94 8.75
N ARG A 39 12.16 -9.44 7.69
CA ARG A 39 12.23 -10.87 7.36
C ARG A 39 13.59 -11.23 6.77
N GLY A 40 14.42 -11.91 7.57
CA GLY A 40 15.73 -12.41 7.15
C GLY A 40 15.63 -13.29 5.89
N VAL A 41 16.53 -13.10 4.92
CA VAL A 41 16.54 -13.91 3.69
C VAL A 41 17.31 -15.20 3.92
N ARG A 42 16.68 -16.34 3.62
CA ARG A 42 17.41 -17.60 3.42
C ARG A 42 18.12 -17.67 2.05
N SER A 43 17.71 -16.85 1.08
CA SER A 43 18.28 -16.80 -0.28
C SER A 43 18.87 -15.42 -0.59
N ARG A 44 20.06 -15.33 -1.17
CA ARG A 44 20.58 -14.03 -1.67
C ARG A 44 19.85 -13.54 -2.92
N HIS A 45 19.12 -14.43 -3.58
CA HIS A 45 18.39 -14.13 -4.82
C HIS A 45 17.29 -13.10 -4.54
N ARG A 46 17.26 -12.00 -5.30
CA ARG A 46 16.30 -10.88 -5.18
C ARG A 46 16.27 -10.13 -3.85
N ARG A 47 17.33 -10.23 -3.02
CA ARG A 47 17.44 -9.47 -1.76
C ARG A 47 17.31 -7.96 -1.98
N ALA A 48 17.97 -7.44 -3.00
CA ALA A 48 17.93 -6.01 -3.33
C ALA A 48 16.51 -5.57 -3.69
N GLU A 49 15.82 -6.32 -4.56
CA GLU A 49 14.44 -6.03 -4.95
C GLU A 49 13.51 -6.00 -3.75
N ARG A 50 13.62 -6.97 -2.84
CA ARG A 50 12.81 -6.97 -1.62
C ARG A 50 13.09 -5.76 -0.71
N ILE A 51 14.36 -5.37 -0.57
CA ILE A 51 14.73 -4.18 0.21
C ILE A 51 14.10 -2.93 -0.40
N VAL A 52 14.22 -2.76 -1.72
CA VAL A 52 13.59 -1.64 -2.44
C VAL A 52 12.07 -1.68 -2.28
N PHE A 53 11.46 -2.86 -2.37
CA PHE A 53 10.01 -3.03 -2.23
C PHE A 53 9.53 -2.66 -0.83
N GLY A 54 10.19 -3.15 0.21
CA GLY A 54 9.86 -2.84 1.61
C GLY A 54 10.10 -1.37 1.97
N ALA A 55 11.19 -0.77 1.49
CA ALA A 55 11.48 0.65 1.67
C ALA A 55 10.45 1.53 0.95
N THR A 56 10.07 1.16 -0.27
CA THR A 56 9.05 1.87 -1.06
C THR A 56 7.68 1.76 -0.39
N ALA A 57 7.30 0.60 0.12
CA ALA A 57 6.07 0.42 0.89
C ALA A 57 6.04 1.31 2.14
N ALA A 58 7.14 1.40 2.89
CA ALA A 58 7.24 2.32 4.02
C ALA A 58 7.15 3.80 3.58
N ALA A 59 7.76 4.16 2.46
CA ALA A 59 7.67 5.50 1.89
C ALA A 59 6.24 5.85 1.45
N ILE A 60 5.46 4.90 0.90
CA ILE A 60 4.03 5.09 0.64
C ILE A 60 3.28 5.43 1.93
N GLY A 61 3.55 4.71 3.02
CA GLY A 61 2.93 4.97 4.32
C GLY A 61 3.22 6.36 4.87
N ILE A 62 4.49 6.79 4.79
CA ILE A 62 4.91 8.12 5.22
C ILE A 62 4.28 9.20 4.34
N GLY A 63 4.33 9.04 3.02
CA GLY A 63 3.73 9.95 2.05
C GLY A 63 2.21 10.09 2.23
N SER A 64 1.53 8.97 2.45
CA SER A 64 0.08 8.92 2.69
C SER A 64 -0.30 9.55 4.03
N ALA A 65 0.47 9.32 5.09
CA ALA A 65 0.26 10.02 6.36
C ALA A 65 0.47 11.54 6.23
N LEU A 66 1.42 12.00 5.41
CA LEU A 66 1.60 13.42 5.11
C LEU A 66 0.45 14.00 4.27
N TYR A 67 -0.08 13.22 3.32
CA TYR A 67 -1.17 13.59 2.42
C TYR A 67 -2.52 13.69 3.13
N HIS A 68 -2.82 12.79 4.07
CA HIS A 68 -4.04 12.84 4.88
C HIS A 68 -3.85 13.61 6.19
N GLY A 69 -2.62 13.87 6.60
CA GLY A 69 -2.29 14.53 7.85
C GLY A 69 -2.07 16.05 7.69
N PRO A 70 -0.82 16.53 7.79
CA PRO A 70 -0.50 17.96 7.80
C PRO A 70 -0.56 18.64 6.42
N GLN A 71 -0.63 17.88 5.33
CA GLN A 71 -0.75 18.38 3.96
C GLN A 71 0.27 19.47 3.55
N PRO A 72 1.59 19.29 3.78
CA PRO A 72 2.59 20.24 3.28
C PRO A 72 2.54 20.35 1.74
N THR A 73 3.15 21.39 1.17
CA THR A 73 3.12 21.66 -0.28
C THR A 73 3.66 20.50 -1.14
N TYR A 74 4.55 19.68 -0.59
CA TYR A 74 5.12 18.51 -1.25
C TYR A 74 4.35 17.20 -0.99
N ALA A 75 3.27 17.21 -0.19
CA ALA A 75 2.57 15.99 0.24
C ALA A 75 2.04 15.15 -0.93
N ARG A 76 1.54 15.81 -1.99
CA ARG A 76 1.11 15.11 -3.22
C ARG A 76 2.26 14.30 -3.84
N TRP A 77 3.42 14.92 -4.00
CA TRP A 77 4.58 14.24 -4.58
C TRP A 77 5.11 13.14 -3.67
N ALA A 78 5.16 13.38 -2.37
CA ALA A 78 5.55 12.39 -1.37
C ALA A 78 4.60 11.18 -1.34
N HIS A 79 3.33 11.37 -1.65
CA HIS A 79 2.32 10.32 -1.76
C HIS A 79 2.40 9.56 -3.10
N ASP A 80 2.41 10.28 -4.22
CA ASP A 80 2.21 9.67 -5.54
C ASP A 80 3.49 8.99 -6.07
N LEU A 81 4.67 9.57 -5.82
CA LEU A 81 5.93 9.03 -6.38
C LEU A 81 6.27 7.63 -5.84
N PRO A 82 6.18 7.33 -4.53
CA PRO A 82 6.39 5.98 -4.03
C PRO A 82 5.36 4.98 -4.57
N ILE A 83 4.10 5.39 -4.76
CA ILE A 83 3.06 4.53 -5.36
C ILE A 83 3.44 4.15 -6.78
N ILE A 84 3.82 5.14 -7.61
CA ILE A 84 4.29 4.89 -8.98
C ILE A 84 5.51 3.96 -8.96
N GLY A 85 6.49 4.22 -8.09
CA GLY A 85 7.68 3.39 -7.95
C GLY A 85 7.35 1.93 -7.62
N LEU A 86 6.44 1.69 -6.66
CA LEU A 86 6.02 0.35 -6.28
C LEU A 86 5.30 -0.36 -7.44
N LEU A 87 4.39 0.33 -8.14
CA LEU A 87 3.66 -0.24 -9.28
C LEU A 87 4.62 -0.65 -10.41
N LEU A 88 5.60 0.20 -10.72
CA LEU A 88 6.65 -0.11 -11.70
C LEU A 88 7.48 -1.32 -11.26
N GLN A 89 7.82 -1.40 -9.98
CA GLN A 89 8.57 -2.52 -9.44
C GLN A 89 7.77 -3.84 -9.48
N VAL A 90 6.47 -3.81 -9.18
CA VAL A 90 5.57 -4.97 -9.31
C VAL A 90 5.49 -5.40 -10.78
N ALA A 91 5.26 -4.47 -11.69
CA ALA A 91 5.19 -4.76 -13.13
C ALA A 91 6.49 -5.41 -13.63
N TRP A 92 7.64 -4.85 -13.25
CA TRP A 92 8.94 -5.43 -13.57
C TRP A 92 9.11 -6.85 -13.00
N SER A 93 8.73 -7.04 -11.73
CA SER A 93 8.83 -8.33 -11.04
C SER A 93 7.97 -9.40 -11.69
N GLU A 94 6.75 -9.05 -12.12
CA GLU A 94 5.85 -9.96 -12.84
C GLU A 94 6.37 -10.30 -14.24
N ILE A 95 6.88 -9.31 -14.98
CA ILE A 95 7.47 -9.53 -16.30
C ILE A 95 8.70 -10.44 -16.20
N ASP A 96 9.61 -10.17 -15.27
CA ASP A 96 10.81 -11.00 -15.05
C ASP A 96 10.42 -12.43 -14.62
N ARG A 97 9.43 -12.57 -13.72
CA ARG A 97 8.89 -13.87 -13.32
C ARG A 97 8.38 -14.67 -14.51
N LEU A 98 7.55 -14.06 -15.36
CA LEU A 98 6.98 -14.71 -16.54
C LEU A 98 8.07 -15.09 -17.55
N ARG A 99 9.05 -14.21 -17.79
CA ARG A 99 10.18 -14.46 -18.69
C ARG A 99 11.06 -15.63 -18.22
N ARG A 100 11.29 -15.74 -16.91
CA ARG A 100 12.12 -16.80 -16.31
C ARG A 100 11.35 -18.09 -16.00
N GLY A 101 10.03 -18.10 -16.16
CA GLY A 101 9.19 -19.22 -15.71
C GLY A 101 9.30 -19.47 -14.19
N ALA A 102 9.58 -18.43 -13.40
CA ALA A 102 9.82 -18.58 -11.98
C ALA A 102 8.53 -18.98 -11.24
N ARG A 103 8.65 -19.97 -10.34
CA ARG A 103 7.55 -20.42 -9.49
C ARG A 103 7.24 -19.36 -8.42
N LEU A 104 5.96 -19.22 -8.11
CA LEU A 104 5.46 -18.43 -6.98
C LEU A 104 4.78 -19.36 -6.00
N GLU A 105 4.62 -18.93 -4.75
CA GLU A 105 3.81 -19.64 -3.77
C GLU A 105 2.33 -19.27 -3.99
N PRO A 106 1.47 -20.20 -4.47
CA PRO A 106 0.14 -19.83 -4.98
C PRO A 106 -0.80 -19.27 -3.92
N ARG A 107 -0.70 -19.72 -2.65
CA ARG A 107 -1.64 -19.32 -1.60
C ARG A 107 -1.42 -17.88 -1.19
N THR A 108 -0.18 -17.47 -0.96
CA THR A 108 0.20 -16.09 -0.61
C THR A 108 -0.01 -15.15 -1.78
N TYR A 109 0.23 -15.60 -3.01
CA TYR A 109 -0.10 -14.80 -4.20
C TYR A 109 -1.61 -14.59 -4.34
N ALA A 110 -2.43 -15.64 -4.17
CA ALA A 110 -3.88 -15.52 -4.17
C ALA A 110 -4.39 -14.61 -3.03
N ALA A 111 -3.79 -14.70 -1.84
CA ALA A 111 -4.09 -13.80 -0.73
C ALA A 111 -3.75 -12.34 -1.05
N ALA A 112 -2.66 -12.08 -1.78
CA ALA A 112 -2.32 -10.73 -2.24
C ALA A 112 -3.39 -10.19 -3.19
N LEU A 113 -3.78 -10.97 -4.20
CA LEU A 113 -4.83 -10.60 -5.15
C LEU A 113 -6.18 -10.36 -4.47
N ALA A 114 -6.60 -11.25 -3.57
CA ALA A 114 -7.85 -11.13 -2.82
C ALA A 114 -7.85 -9.86 -1.95
N SER A 115 -6.75 -9.60 -1.24
CA SER A 115 -6.61 -8.40 -0.42
C SER A 115 -6.65 -7.13 -1.25
N MET A 116 -5.95 -7.09 -2.39
CA MET A 116 -6.00 -5.94 -3.32
C MET A 116 -7.40 -5.74 -3.92
N GLY A 117 -8.09 -6.82 -4.26
CA GLY A 117 -9.46 -6.78 -4.76
C GLY A 117 -10.43 -6.19 -3.73
N LEU A 118 -10.40 -6.68 -2.49
CA LEU A 118 -11.19 -6.14 -1.37
C LEU A 118 -10.86 -4.66 -1.11
N GLY A 119 -9.57 -4.33 -1.11
CA GLY A 119 -9.13 -2.95 -0.96
C GLY A 119 -9.69 -2.06 -2.07
N THR A 120 -9.66 -2.50 -3.33
CA THR A 120 -10.16 -1.71 -4.47
C THR A 120 -11.66 -1.43 -4.33
N VAL A 121 -12.44 -2.43 -3.90
CA VAL A 121 -13.87 -2.27 -3.59
C VAL A 121 -14.07 -1.24 -2.47
N ALA A 122 -13.27 -1.31 -1.40
CA ALA A 122 -13.34 -0.34 -0.30
C ALA A 122 -12.95 1.08 -0.75
N TYR A 123 -11.89 1.23 -1.57
CA TYR A 123 -11.47 2.51 -2.12
C TYR A 123 -12.59 3.16 -2.95
N VAL A 124 -13.22 2.41 -3.86
CA VAL A 124 -14.35 2.90 -4.68
C VAL A 124 -15.56 3.22 -3.81
N GLY A 125 -15.87 2.37 -2.83
CA GLY A 125 -16.97 2.59 -1.89
C GLY A 125 -16.76 3.80 -0.97
N GLY A 126 -15.50 4.15 -0.68
CA GLY A 126 -15.08 5.26 0.18
C GLY A 126 -14.90 6.60 -0.52
N ARG A 127 -15.38 6.75 -1.75
CA ARG A 127 -15.36 8.02 -2.50
C ARG A 127 -16.54 8.90 -2.10
N THR A 128 -16.38 10.23 -2.14
CA THR A 128 -17.47 11.18 -1.86
C THR A 128 -18.69 11.02 -2.77
N SER A 129 -18.52 10.46 -3.97
CA SER A 129 -19.60 10.16 -4.92
C SER A 129 -20.35 8.86 -4.63
N SER A 130 -19.90 8.06 -3.67
CA SER A 130 -20.50 6.77 -3.31
C SER A 130 -21.66 6.95 -2.34
N ARG A 131 -22.70 6.11 -2.46
CA ARG A 131 -23.81 6.05 -1.50
C ARG A 131 -23.41 5.50 -0.13
N LEU A 132 -22.27 4.81 -0.05
CA LEU A 132 -21.72 4.28 1.20
C LEU A 132 -20.92 5.33 1.98
N CYS A 133 -20.76 6.54 1.43
CA CYS A 133 -19.98 7.58 2.07
C CYS A 133 -20.74 8.17 3.28
N ASP A 134 -20.17 7.96 4.46
CA ASP A 134 -20.47 8.71 5.68
C ASP A 134 -19.20 9.45 6.15
N PRO A 135 -19.14 10.79 5.99
CA PRO A 135 -17.95 11.58 6.33
C PRO A 135 -17.68 11.66 7.84
N ASP A 136 -18.66 11.33 8.68
CA ASP A 136 -18.57 11.38 10.14
C ASP A 136 -18.34 9.99 10.77
N SER A 137 -18.32 8.92 9.95
CA SER A 137 -17.98 7.56 10.39
C SER A 137 -16.54 7.46 10.91
N ALA A 138 -16.37 6.79 12.06
CA ALA A 138 -15.06 6.47 12.61
C ALA A 138 -14.31 5.39 11.78
N LEU A 139 -15.05 4.57 11.03
CA LEU A 139 -14.50 3.58 10.10
C LEU A 139 -14.63 4.10 8.67
N GLN A 140 -13.51 4.56 8.11
CA GLN A 140 -13.46 5.02 6.73
C GLN A 140 -13.10 3.86 5.80
N LEU A 141 -13.87 3.66 4.73
CA LEU A 141 -13.58 2.64 3.72
C LEU A 141 -12.24 2.88 3.00
N HIS A 142 -11.80 4.13 2.90
CA HIS A 142 -10.47 4.47 2.43
C HIS A 142 -9.37 3.98 3.41
N GLY A 143 -9.63 4.00 4.72
CA GLY A 143 -8.78 3.35 5.70
C GLY A 143 -8.74 1.83 5.58
N VAL A 144 -9.86 1.18 5.22
CA VAL A 144 -9.88 -0.25 4.88
C VAL A 144 -9.02 -0.55 3.66
N TRP A 145 -9.06 0.32 2.64
CA TRP A 145 -8.15 0.25 1.49
C TRP A 145 -6.68 0.25 1.92
N HIS A 146 -6.27 1.13 2.83
CA HIS A 146 -4.89 1.17 3.34
C HIS A 146 -4.46 -0.17 3.94
N VAL A 147 -5.29 -0.74 4.82
CA VAL A 147 -4.98 -2.01 5.49
C VAL A 147 -4.92 -3.16 4.48
N CYS A 148 -5.91 -3.28 3.59
CA CYS A 148 -5.96 -4.33 2.58
C CYS A 148 -4.77 -4.24 1.60
N ALA A 149 -4.41 -3.04 1.16
CA ALA A 149 -3.26 -2.83 0.29
C ALA A 149 -1.93 -3.16 1.00
N ALA A 150 -1.78 -2.80 2.28
CA ALA A 150 -0.61 -3.17 3.08
C ALA A 150 -0.47 -4.71 3.24
N VAL A 151 -1.58 -5.40 3.51
CA VAL A 151 -1.62 -6.88 3.54
C VAL A 151 -1.25 -7.46 2.17
N SER A 152 -1.79 -6.91 1.09
CA SER A 152 -1.44 -7.31 -0.27
C SER A 152 0.06 -7.19 -0.55
N MET A 153 0.69 -6.07 -0.16
CA MET A 153 2.13 -5.86 -0.33
C MET A 153 2.96 -6.91 0.44
N ALA A 154 2.59 -7.18 1.70
CA ALA A 154 3.28 -8.18 2.51
C ALA A 154 3.11 -9.61 1.94
N ALA A 155 1.92 -9.96 1.49
CA ALA A 155 1.63 -11.26 0.89
C ALA A 155 2.37 -11.44 -0.46
N TYR A 156 2.36 -10.40 -1.31
CA TYR A 156 3.10 -10.38 -2.58
C TYR A 156 4.61 -10.57 -2.35
N ALA A 157 5.18 -9.81 -1.40
CA ALA A 157 6.60 -9.93 -1.08
C ALA A 157 7.00 -11.35 -0.65
N ARG A 158 6.14 -12.03 0.13
CA ARG A 158 6.37 -13.44 0.50
C ARG A 158 6.31 -14.37 -0.71
N ALA A 159 5.29 -14.23 -1.55
CA ALA A 159 5.11 -15.06 -2.73
C ALA A 159 6.31 -14.96 -3.70
N CYS A 160 6.86 -13.75 -3.86
CA CYS A 160 7.85 -13.42 -4.89
C CYS A 160 9.30 -13.46 -4.41
N PHE A 161 9.58 -13.19 -3.12
CA PHE A 161 10.95 -13.06 -2.61
C PHE A 161 11.33 -14.13 -1.59
N GLU A 162 10.37 -14.87 -1.02
CA GLU A 162 10.65 -15.91 -0.01
C GLU A 162 10.45 -17.35 -0.53
N GLY A 163 9.72 -17.54 -1.63
CA GLY A 163 9.34 -18.87 -2.17
C GLY A 163 10.46 -19.71 -2.83
N GLY A 164 11.73 -19.30 -2.74
CA GLY A 164 12.85 -19.91 -3.46
C GLY A 164 13.61 -21.03 -2.73
N ALA A 165 13.02 -21.70 -1.73
CA ALA A 165 13.71 -22.71 -0.92
C ALA A 165 13.05 -24.10 -0.90
N ALA A 166 12.26 -24.44 -1.92
CA ALA A 166 11.70 -25.78 -2.04
C ALA A 166 12.39 -26.55 -3.18
N HIS A 167 13.33 -27.41 -2.76
CA HIS A 167 13.91 -28.60 -3.39
C HIS A 167 14.42 -28.51 -4.83
#